data_AF-A0A930GXQ1-F1
#
_entry.id   AF-A0A930GXQ1-F1
#
_cell.length_a   1.000
_cell.length_b   1.000
_cell.length_c   1.000
_cell.angle_alpha   90.00
_cell.angle_beta   90.00
_cell.angle_gamma   90.00
#
_symmetry.space_group_name_H-M   'P 1'
#
loop_
_entity.id
_entity.type
_entity.pdbx_description
1 polymer ?
#
loop_
_entity_poly.entity_id
_entity_poly.type
_entity_poly.pdbx_seq_one_letter_code
_entity_poly.pdbx_strand_id
1 'polypeptide(L)'
;SMEVVVFPKTYELTEELIQEDKKVFVYGRVQMNDEANGKLIAEKIIAFENLPKEIWLQFSDKEAYLEKEKEVLECLSQEGGESTVAIYLRKEKAIKRLGKLYAVQSSQELLENLAKIVGPENVKEQLKSLKNA
;
A
#
# COMPACT_ATOMS: atom_id res chain seq x y z
N SER A 1 19.31 -14.62 11.72
CA SER A 1 18.65 -15.14 10.50
C SER A 1 17.47 -15.99 10.92
N MET A 2 16.42 -16.11 10.10
CA MET A 2 15.22 -16.90 10.38
C MET A 2 15.05 -17.94 9.27
N GLU A 3 14.62 -19.16 9.63
CA GLU A 3 14.30 -20.20 8.66
C GLU A 3 12.85 -20.01 8.17
N VAL A 4 12.67 -19.93 6.85
CA VAL A 4 11.36 -19.81 6.20
C VAL A 4 11.12 -21.07 5.38
N VAL A 5 10.01 -21.76 5.64
CA VAL A 5 9.56 -22.93 4.91
C VAL A 5 8.48 -22.50 3.91
N VAL A 6 8.74 -22.71 2.62
CA VAL A 6 7.79 -22.41 1.54
C VAL A 6 7.29 -23.73 0.96
N PHE A 7 5.98 -23.97 1.02
CA PHE A 7 5.38 -25.17 0.43
C PHE A 7 5.20 -25.03 -1.08
N PRO A 8 5.14 -26.14 -1.84
CA PRO A 8 5.10 -26.13 -3.31
C PRO A 8 4.06 -25.17 -3.90
N LYS A 9 2.84 -25.16 -3.36
CA LYS A 9 1.77 -24.25 -3.82
C LYS A 9 2.12 -22.77 -3.68
N THR A 10 2.77 -22.38 -2.58
CA THR A 10 3.20 -20.98 -2.38
C THR A 10 4.41 -20.67 -3.25
N TYR A 11 5.33 -21.62 -3.39
CA TYR A 11 6.52 -21.49 -4.23
C TYR A 11 6.14 -21.27 -5.70
N GLU A 12 5.26 -22.10 -6.27
CA GLU A 12 4.79 -21.98 -7.66
C GLU A 12 4.20 -20.59 -7.98
N LEU A 13 3.56 -19.94 -7.01
CA LEU A 13 2.97 -18.60 -7.20
C LEU A 13 3.97 -17.45 -7.04
N THR A 14 5.14 -17.71 -6.44
CA THR A 14 6.07 -16.65 -6.00
C THR A 14 7.54 -16.97 -6.30
N GLU A 15 7.81 -17.98 -7.13
CA GLU A 15 9.16 -18.43 -7.51
C GLU A 15 10.02 -17.27 -8.02
N GLU A 16 9.45 -16.41 -8.85
CA GLU A 16 10.13 -15.22 -9.38
C GLU A 16 10.55 -14.21 -8.30
N LEU A 17 9.92 -14.24 -7.12
CA LEU A 17 10.23 -13.37 -5.99
C LEU A 17 11.31 -13.97 -5.08
N ILE A 18 11.52 -15.28 -5.11
CA ILE A 18 12.47 -16.01 -4.26
C ILE A 18 13.82 -16.12 -5.00
N GLN A 19 14.49 -14.98 -5.16
CA GLN A 19 15.80 -14.88 -5.79
C GLN A 19 16.77 -14.13 -4.88
N GLU A 20 18.07 -14.35 -5.06
CA GLU A 20 19.09 -13.58 -4.36
C GLU A 20 18.90 -12.07 -4.63
N ASP A 21 19.17 -11.26 -3.60
CA ASP A 21 19.02 -9.79 -3.58
C ASP A 21 17.60 -9.21 -3.76
N LYS A 22 16.56 -10.03 -3.99
CA LYS A 22 15.17 -9.55 -4.01
C LYS A 22 14.63 -9.31 -2.60
N LYS A 23 14.12 -8.09 -2.37
CA LYS A 23 13.43 -7.73 -1.13
C LYS A 23 11.97 -8.20 -1.20
N VAL A 24 11.59 -9.03 -0.23
CA VAL A 24 10.24 -9.57 -0.12
C VAL A 24 9.71 -9.45 1.30
N PHE A 25 8.39 -9.35 1.43
CA PHE A 25 7.67 -9.56 2.67
C PHE A 25 7.13 -10.98 2.69
N VAL A 26 7.38 -11.68 3.80
CA VAL A 26 6.84 -13.02 4.05
C VAL A 26 5.83 -12.93 5.18
N TYR A 27 4.60 -13.32 4.88
CA TYR A 27 3.53 -13.48 5.85
C TYR A 27 3.22 -14.97 6.03
N GLY A 28 2.98 -15.36 7.27
CA GLY A 28 2.55 -16.72 7.59
C GLY A 28 2.66 -17.01 9.07
N ARG A 29 2.58 -18.30 9.40
CA ARG A 29 2.51 -18.77 10.78
C ARG A 29 3.87 -19.20 11.29
N VAL A 30 4.17 -18.81 12.53
CA VAL A 30 5.38 -19.24 13.23
C VAL A 30 5.13 -20.60 13.88
N GLN A 31 6.00 -21.56 13.60
CA GLN A 31 6.11 -22.80 14.36
C GLN A 31 7.31 -22.69 15.30
N MET A 32 7.07 -22.87 16.58
CA MET A 32 8.12 -23.00 17.58
C MET A 32 8.38 -24.47 17.84
N ASN A 33 9.64 -24.88 17.74
CA ASN A 33 10.12 -26.15 18.25
C ASN A 33 10.89 -25.89 19.56
N ASP A 34 10.98 -26.90 20.42
CA ASP A 34 11.62 -26.81 21.76
C ASP A 34 13.11 -26.39 21.73
N GLU A 35 13.77 -26.43 20.56
CA GLU A 35 15.20 -26.07 20.36
C GLU A 35 15.45 -24.59 20.01
N ALA A 36 14.60 -23.67 20.48
CA ALA A 36 14.81 -22.22 20.50
C ALA A 36 14.82 -21.45 19.15
N ASN A 37 14.92 -22.11 17.99
CA ASN A 37 14.81 -21.44 16.68
C ASN A 37 13.48 -21.74 16.00
N GLY A 38 12.57 -20.76 16.00
CA GLY A 38 11.27 -20.86 15.33
C GLY A 38 11.40 -20.85 13.80
N LYS A 39 10.55 -21.64 13.13
CA LYS A 39 10.40 -21.65 11.67
C LYS A 39 9.18 -20.84 11.26
N LEU A 40 9.29 -20.05 10.20
CA LEU A 40 8.15 -19.38 9.59
C LEU A 40 7.65 -20.21 8.41
N ILE A 41 6.40 -20.69 8.48
CA ILE A 41 5.74 -21.28 7.31
C ILE A 41 5.16 -20.14 6.48
N ALA A 42 5.66 -19.95 5.26
CA ALA A 42 5.20 -18.92 4.36
C ALA A 42 3.80 -19.25 3.80
N GLU A 43 2.85 -18.37 4.07
CA GLU A 43 1.49 -18.41 3.51
C GLU A 43 1.34 -17.43 2.34
N LYS A 44 2.10 -16.32 2.36
CA LYS A 44 2.12 -15.30 1.32
C LYS A 44 3.50 -14.66 1.21
N ILE A 45 3.98 -14.48 -0.01
CA ILE A 45 5.22 -13.75 -0.32
C ILE A 45 4.85 -12.59 -1.24
N ILE A 46 5.25 -11.38 -0.88
CA ILE A 46 4.91 -10.16 -1.61
C ILE A 46 6.21 -9.44 -1.92
N ALA A 47 6.41 -9.01 -3.17
CA ALA A 47 7.51 -8.13 -3.52
C ALA A 47 7.44 -6.85 -2.67
N PHE A 48 8.58 -6.33 -2.24
CA PHE A 48 8.61 -5.11 -1.43
C PHE A 48 7.87 -3.93 -2.10
N GLU A 49 7.96 -3.85 -3.43
CA GLU A 49 7.33 -2.82 -4.26
C GLU A 49 5.80 -2.96 -4.36
N ASN A 50 5.29 -4.19 -4.20
CA ASN A 50 3.87 -4.54 -4.30
C ASN A 50 3.16 -4.52 -2.94
N LEU A 51 3.79 -3.94 -1.92
CA LEU A 51 3.09 -3.73 -0.67
C LEU A 51 1.86 -2.85 -0.88
N PRO A 52 0.72 -3.17 -0.24
CA PRO A 52 -0.46 -2.34 -0.32
C PRO A 52 -0.11 -0.94 0.21
N LYS A 53 -0.20 0.05 -0.66
CA LYS A 53 0.05 1.46 -0.34
C LYS A 53 -1.27 2.19 -0.11
N GLU A 54 -1.21 3.23 0.71
CA GLU A 54 -2.29 4.19 0.88
C GLU A 54 -1.75 5.59 0.60
N ILE A 55 -2.34 6.26 -0.39
CA ILE A 55 -2.04 7.66 -0.72
C ILE A 55 -2.96 8.54 0.11
N TRP A 56 -2.36 9.45 0.85
CA TRP A 56 -3.04 10.41 1.72
C TRP A 56 -3.03 11.78 1.09
N LEU A 57 -4.22 12.36 0.94
CA LEU A 57 -4.44 13.72 0.48
C LEU A 57 -5.01 14.56 1.62
N GLN A 58 -4.37 15.67 1.95
CA GLN A 58 -4.79 16.55 3.02
C GLN A 58 -5.42 17.84 2.48
N PHE A 59 -6.52 18.25 3.08
CA PHE A 59 -7.17 19.54 2.82
C PHE A 59 -7.34 20.32 4.13
N SER A 60 -7.41 21.65 4.04
CA SER A 60 -7.67 22.51 5.19
C SER A 60 -9.03 22.19 5.82
N ASP A 61 -10.03 22.01 4.98
CA ASP A 61 -11.43 21.83 5.35
C ASP A 61 -12.22 21.19 4.20
N LYS A 62 -13.53 20.97 4.42
CA LYS A 62 -14.43 20.41 3.42
C LYS A 62 -14.59 21.28 2.17
N GLU A 63 -14.57 22.61 2.28
CA GLU A 63 -14.79 23.52 1.14
C GLU A 63 -13.62 23.45 0.17
N ALA A 64 -12.39 23.50 0.70
CA ALA A 64 -11.16 23.31 -0.09
C ALA A 64 -11.10 21.95 -0.79
N TYR A 65 -11.65 20.90 -0.17
CA TYR A 65 -11.79 19.60 -0.82
C TYR A 65 -12.80 19.65 -1.97
N LEU A 66 -13.99 20.22 -1.75
CA LEU A 66 -15.04 20.27 -2.78
C LEU A 66 -14.62 21.09 -4.01
N GLU A 67 -13.83 22.15 -3.83
CA GLU A 67 -13.29 22.96 -4.93
C GLU A 67 -12.39 22.13 -5.88
N LYS A 68 -11.62 21.20 -5.32
CA LYS A 68 -10.63 20.39 -6.05
C LYS A 68 -11.06 18.94 -6.26
N GLU A 69 -12.24 18.55 -5.76
CA GLU A 69 -12.70 17.15 -5.74
C GLU A 69 -12.72 16.58 -7.16
N LYS A 70 -13.30 17.32 -8.11
CA LYS A 70 -13.41 16.87 -9.50
C LYS A 70 -12.04 16.59 -10.12
N GLU A 71 -11.09 17.53 -9.97
CA GLU A 71 -9.74 17.42 -10.55
C GLU A 71 -8.95 16.26 -9.92
N VAL A 72 -9.06 16.07 -8.60
CA VAL A 72 -8.46 14.93 -7.91
C VAL A 72 -9.06 13.62 -8.41
N LEU A 73 -10.39 13.50 -8.47
CA LEU A 73 -11.04 12.26 -8.91
C LEU A 73 -10.73 11.93 -10.38
N GLU A 74 -10.63 12.94 -11.26
CA GLU A 74 -10.20 12.77 -12.65
C GLU A 74 -8.75 12.29 -12.73
N CYS A 75 -7.84 12.88 -11.95
CA CYS A 75 -6.45 12.45 -11.87
C CYS A 75 -6.33 10.99 -11.38
N LEU A 76 -7.13 10.59 -10.37
CA LEU A 76 -7.14 9.22 -9.88
C LEU A 76 -7.77 8.23 -10.88
N SER A 77 -8.77 8.66 -11.66
CA SER A 77 -9.48 7.77 -12.60
C SER A 77 -8.64 7.39 -13.83
N GLN A 78 -7.58 8.13 -14.12
CA GLN A 78 -6.65 7.84 -15.22
C GLN A 78 -5.64 6.74 -14.85
N GLU A 79 -5.42 6.52 -13.56
CA GLU A 79 -4.41 5.62 -13.03
C GLU A 79 -5.09 4.42 -12.35
N GLY A 80 -5.12 3.26 -12.99
CA GLY A 80 -5.65 2.04 -12.36
C GLY A 80 -4.61 1.33 -11.50
N GLY A 81 -4.95 0.87 -10.30
CA GLY A 81 -4.07 0.00 -9.52
C GLY A 81 -4.61 -0.45 -8.17
N GLU A 82 -3.71 -0.89 -7.28
CA GLU A 82 -4.07 -1.53 -6.01
C GLU A 82 -3.94 -0.60 -4.79
N SER A 83 -3.35 0.58 -4.96
CA SER A 83 -3.11 1.52 -3.87
C SER A 83 -4.38 2.29 -3.55
N THR A 84 -4.80 2.25 -2.29
CA THR A 84 -6.02 2.94 -1.85
C THR A 84 -5.75 4.42 -1.61
N VAL A 85 -6.78 5.27 -1.70
CA VAL A 85 -6.65 6.71 -1.46
C VAL A 85 -7.50 7.14 -0.27
N ALA A 86 -6.91 7.95 0.62
CA ALA A 86 -7.56 8.53 1.78
C ALA A 86 -7.46 10.06 1.74
N ILE A 87 -8.60 10.73 1.94
CA ILE A 87 -8.70 12.18 2.04
C ILE A 87 -8.86 12.55 3.52
N TYR A 88 -7.99 13.40 4.02
CA TYR A 88 -8.02 13.93 5.38
C TYR A 88 -8.39 15.41 5.36
N LEU A 89 -9.43 15.77 6.12
CA LEU A 89 -9.87 17.15 6.29
C LEU A 89 -9.42 17.65 7.66
N ARG A 90 -8.51 18.63 7.70
CA ARG A 90 -7.84 19.07 8.93
C ARG A 90 -8.81 19.72 9.93
N LYS A 91 -9.67 20.62 9.46
CA LYS A 91 -10.63 21.36 10.29
C LYS A 91 -11.66 20.42 10.93
N GLU A 92 -12.21 19.50 10.16
CA GLU A 92 -13.21 18.53 10.59
C GLU A 92 -12.61 17.31 11.30
N LYS A 93 -11.28 17.14 11.22
CA LYS A 93 -10.55 15.94 11.67
C LYS A 93 -11.18 14.64 11.13
N ALA A 94 -11.67 14.70 9.90
CA ALA A 94 -12.40 13.62 9.25
C ALA A 94 -11.55 12.93 8.19
N ILE A 95 -11.71 11.61 8.04
CA ILE A 95 -11.04 10.82 7.00
C ILE A 95 -12.10 10.21 6.09
N LYS A 96 -12.05 10.52 4.80
CA LYS A 96 -12.85 9.89 3.73
C LYS A 96 -11.94 8.93 2.96
N ARG A 97 -12.18 7.63 3.09
CA ARG A 97 -11.49 6.63 2.26
C ARG A 97 -12.26 6.42 0.97
N LEU A 98 -11.57 6.54 -0.16
CA LEU A 98 -12.18 6.32 -1.46
C LEU A 98 -12.35 4.81 -1.71
N GLY A 99 -13.39 4.46 -2.45
CA GLY A 99 -13.66 3.08 -2.84
C GLY A 99 -12.65 2.56 -3.84
N LYS A 100 -12.67 1.24 -4.10
CA LYS A 100 -11.75 0.56 -5.03
C LYS A 100 -11.78 1.12 -6.46
N LEU A 101 -12.85 1.80 -6.87
CA LEU A 101 -12.95 2.47 -8.16
C LEU A 101 -11.94 3.61 -8.34
N TYR A 102 -11.41 4.15 -7.23
CA TYR A 102 -10.35 5.17 -7.23
C TYR A 102 -9.04 4.60 -6.67
N ALA A 103 -8.86 3.28 -6.73
CA ALA A 103 -7.57 2.67 -6.41
C ALA A 103 -6.63 2.82 -7.60
N VAL A 104 -5.39 3.19 -7.30
CA VAL A 104 -4.42 3.69 -8.27
C VAL A 104 -3.09 2.97 -8.14
N GLN A 105 -2.29 3.01 -9.21
CA GLN A 105 -0.89 2.62 -9.09
C GLN A 105 -0.13 3.77 -8.43
N SER A 106 0.61 3.50 -7.36
CA SER A 106 1.39 4.54 -6.69
C SER A 106 2.69 4.80 -7.46
N SER A 107 2.56 5.51 -8.57
CA SER A 107 3.66 5.97 -9.42
C SER A 107 4.13 7.36 -9.00
N GLN A 108 5.39 7.69 -9.31
CA GLN A 108 5.93 9.02 -9.06
C GLN A 108 5.15 10.10 -9.83
N GLU A 109 4.77 9.80 -11.08
CA GLU A 109 3.98 10.70 -11.93
C GLU A 109 2.63 11.06 -11.30
N LEU A 110 1.91 10.07 -10.78
CA LEU A 110 0.63 10.31 -10.09
C LEU A 110 0.83 11.20 -8.85
N LEU A 111 1.84 10.93 -8.03
CA LEU A 111 2.11 11.73 -6.83
C LEU A 111 2.46 13.18 -7.19
N GLU A 112 3.22 13.40 -8.27
CA GLU A 112 3.53 14.73 -8.78
C GLU A 112 2.29 15.45 -9.32
N ASN A 113 1.40 14.74 -10.03
CA ASN A 113 0.15 15.32 -10.53
C ASN A 113 -0.80 15.69 -9.39
N LEU A 114 -0.95 14.83 -8.39
CA LEU A 114 -1.71 15.16 -7.17
C LEU A 114 -1.09 16.34 -6.42
N ALA A 115 0.24 16.40 -6.33
CA ALA A 115 0.95 17.51 -5.68
C ALA A 115 0.73 18.86 -6.39
N LYS A 116 0.57 18.88 -7.71
CA LYS A 116 0.20 20.10 -8.46
C LYS A 116 -1.20 20.60 -8.09
N ILE A 117 -2.13 19.68 -7.80
CA ILE A 117 -3.52 19.99 -7.46
C ILE A 117 -3.64 20.44 -6.00
N VAL A 118 -3.13 19.65 -5.06
CA VAL A 118 -3.37 19.86 -3.61
C VAL A 118 -2.18 20.49 -2.87
N GLY A 119 -1.02 20.62 -3.52
CA GLY A 119 0.24 21.04 -2.91
C GLY A 119 1.10 19.85 -2.46
N PRO A 120 2.43 19.90 -2.65
CA PRO A 120 3.33 18.77 -2.38
C PRO A 120 3.34 18.34 -0.90
N GLU A 121 3.16 19.28 0.02
CA GLU A 121 3.09 19.01 1.46
C GLU A 121 1.78 18.29 1.88
N ASN A 122 0.80 18.25 0.99
CA ASN A 122 -0.51 17.66 1.22
C ASN A 122 -0.67 16.27 0.60
N VAL A 123 0.38 15.72 -0.01
CA VAL A 123 0.41 14.35 -0.56
C VAL A 123 1.38 13.50 0.23
N LYS A 124 0.94 12.32 0.69
CA LYS A 124 1.81 11.37 1.39
C LYS A 124 1.50 9.93 1.02
N GLU A 125 2.51 9.19 0.58
CA GLU A 125 2.42 7.73 0.44
C GLU A 125 2.73 7.06 1.79
N GLN A 126 1.94 6.07 2.18
CA GLN A 126 2.21 5.22 3.34
C GLN A 126 2.01 3.75 2.98
N LEU A 127 2.89 2.89 3.50
CA LEU A 127 2.69 1.45 3.43
C LEU A 127 1.58 1.04 4.41
N LYS A 128 0.58 0.29 3.96
CA LYS A 128 -0.38 -0.32 4.87
C LYS A 128 0.31 -1.40 5.67
N SER A 129 0.07 -1.38 6.98
CA SER A 129 0.52 -2.45 7.85
C SER A 129 -0.17 -3.76 7.44
N LEU A 130 0.62 -4.81 7.20
CA LEU A 130 0.16 -6.15 6.79
C LEU A 130 -0.63 -6.91 7.88
N LYS A 131 -1.23 -6.21 8.87
CA LYS A 131 -1.88 -6.87 10.01
C LYS A 131 -3.04 -7.78 9.62
N ASN A 132 -3.63 -7.59 8.43
CA ASN A 132 -4.77 -8.36 7.91
C ASN A 132 -4.64 -8.63 6.40
N ALA A 133 -3.51 -9.17 5.93
CA ALA A 133 -3.27 -9.46 4.50
C ALA A 133 -3.37 -10.95 4.14
#